data_AF-A0A8I3AG67-F1
#
_entry.id   AF-A0A8I3AG67-F1
#
_cell.length_a   1.000
_cell.length_b   1.000
_cell.length_c   1.000
_cell.angle_alpha   90.00
_cell.angle_beta   90.00
_cell.angle_gamma   90.00
#
_symmetry.space_group_name_H-M   'P 1'
#
loop_
_entity.id
_entity.type
_entity.pdbx_description
1 polymer ?
#
loop_
_entity_poly.entity_id
_entity_poly.type
_entity_poly.pdbx_seq_one_letter_code
_entity_poly.pdbx_strand_id
1 'polypeptide(L)'
;MAAFRPFQRLPPELRLKVWEYTWPEPQIVDEDPLEACPDPIALRINQESRIHTLRRHVRLQHPTIPSATFYFNPHSDLLCLTVDVDEAYLADLQKLYGPQLKNIRTIVVDQNGFWEEDNIADDTLRFFDNLKLVYVLLDVWDDGESEIMTKQDCLEMAEQLRSRDAALLKRHKWCVKMHCLIQAITRTIASS
;
A
#
# COMPACT_ATOMS: atom_id res chain seq x y z
N MET A 1 17.75 -33.02 -25.81
CA MET A 1 16.72 -32.03 -26.22
C MET A 1 15.59 -32.08 -25.20
N ALA A 2 15.26 -30.98 -24.53
CA ALA A 2 14.15 -30.96 -23.57
C ALA A 2 12.81 -30.99 -24.32
N ALA A 3 11.92 -31.93 -23.98
CA ALA A 3 10.60 -32.01 -24.57
C ALA A 3 9.74 -30.83 -24.10
N PHE A 4 9.19 -30.05 -25.02
CA PHE A 4 8.21 -29.02 -24.71
C PHE A 4 6.99 -29.67 -24.04
N ARG A 5 6.76 -29.38 -22.75
CA ARG A 5 5.57 -29.82 -22.04
C ARG A 5 4.50 -28.74 -22.18
N PRO A 6 3.33 -29.06 -22.76
CA PRO A 6 2.19 -28.14 -22.78
C PRO A 6 1.89 -27.67 -21.36
N PHE A 7 1.54 -26.39 -21.21
CA PHE A 7 1.27 -25.78 -19.90
C PHE A 7 0.32 -26.61 -19.03
N GLN A 8 -0.73 -27.18 -19.63
CA GLN A 8 -1.72 -28.05 -18.95
C GLN A 8 -1.15 -29.33 -18.33
N ARG A 9 0.03 -29.77 -18.76
CA ARG A 9 0.71 -30.97 -18.25
C ARG A 9 1.71 -30.65 -17.14
N LEU A 10 1.87 -29.38 -16.79
CA LEU A 10 2.65 -28.99 -15.61
C LEU A 10 1.87 -29.34 -14.33
N PRO A 11 2.56 -29.76 -13.26
CA PRO A 11 1.97 -29.86 -11.93
C PRO A 11 1.21 -28.58 -11.54
N PRO A 12 0.09 -28.68 -10.82
CA PRO A 12 -0.69 -27.52 -10.39
C PRO A 12 0.17 -26.41 -9.77
N GLU A 13 1.12 -26.77 -8.92
CA GLU A 13 1.98 -25.82 -8.20
C GLU A 13 2.79 -24.94 -9.17
N LEU A 14 3.28 -25.51 -10.27
CA LEU A 14 4.03 -24.76 -11.27
C LEU A 14 3.11 -23.89 -12.13
N ARG A 15 1.90 -24.36 -12.46
CA ARG A 15 0.90 -23.57 -13.19
C ARG A 15 0.48 -22.34 -12.39
N LEU A 16 0.26 -22.52 -11.09
CA LEU A 16 -0.06 -21.42 -10.16
C LEU A 16 1.05 -20.38 -10.07
N LYS A 17 2.33 -20.81 -10.02
CA LYS A 17 3.47 -19.87 -10.06
C LYS A 17 3.50 -19.06 -11.35
N VAL A 18 3.25 -19.68 -12.50
CA VAL A 18 3.17 -18.95 -13.78
C VAL A 18 2.05 -17.90 -13.74
N TRP A 19 0.91 -18.19 -13.11
CA TRP A 19 -0.16 -17.20 -12.93
C TRP A 19 0.21 -16.08 -11.96
N GLU A 20 1.02 -16.35 -10.94
CA GLU A 20 1.56 -15.30 -10.05
C GLU A 20 2.51 -14.36 -10.81
N TYR A 21 3.32 -14.89 -11.74
CA TYR A 21 4.18 -14.07 -12.61
C TYR A 21 3.42 -13.17 -13.59
N THR A 22 2.13 -13.38 -13.81
CA THR A 22 1.31 -12.52 -14.70
C THR A 22 0.51 -11.47 -13.94
N TRP A 23 0.66 -11.40 -12.61
CA TRP A 23 0.09 -10.33 -11.82
C TRP A 23 0.84 -9.01 -12.06
N PRO A 24 0.16 -7.87 -11.90
CA PRO A 24 0.86 -6.59 -11.92
C PRO A 24 1.93 -6.57 -10.83
N GLU A 25 2.99 -5.80 -11.06
CA GLU A 25 3.97 -5.50 -10.01
C GLU A 25 3.27 -4.81 -8.81
N PRO A 26 3.85 -4.86 -7.60
CA PRO A 26 3.30 -4.17 -6.45
C PRO A 26 2.98 -2.71 -6.78
N GLN A 27 1.72 -2.32 -6.63
CA GLN A 27 1.28 -0.96 -6.96
C GLN A 27 1.14 -0.12 -5.70
N ILE A 28 1.50 1.15 -5.84
CA ILE A 28 1.09 2.19 -4.91
C ILE A 28 -0.27 2.68 -5.41
N VAL A 29 -1.32 2.37 -4.65
CA VAL A 29 -2.67 2.81 -4.97
C VAL A 29 -2.89 4.14 -4.29
N ASP A 30 -2.99 5.19 -5.10
CA ASP A 30 -3.44 6.52 -4.71
C ASP A 30 -4.94 6.67 -4.97
N GLU A 31 -5.59 7.61 -4.29
CA GLU A 31 -7.02 7.88 -4.40
C GLU A 31 -7.38 8.81 -5.56
N ASP A 32 -6.44 9.61 -6.06
CA ASP A 32 -6.50 10.25 -7.37
C ASP A 32 -5.48 9.64 -8.33
N PRO A 33 -5.73 8.41 -8.82
CA PRO A 33 -4.79 7.73 -9.68
C PRO A 33 -4.67 8.52 -11.00
N LEU A 34 -3.58 9.28 -11.14
CA LEU A 34 -3.12 9.81 -12.43
C LEU A 34 -3.01 8.68 -13.47
N GLU A 35 -2.85 7.43 -13.03
CA GLU A 35 -2.79 6.22 -13.85
C GLU A 35 -3.78 5.14 -13.39
N ALA A 36 -4.61 4.63 -14.32
CA ALA A 36 -5.59 3.58 -14.00
C ALA A 36 -4.93 2.30 -13.47
N CYS A 37 -5.38 1.81 -12.31
CA CYS A 37 -4.97 0.51 -11.76
C CYS A 37 -5.55 -0.63 -12.62
N PRO A 38 -4.72 -1.36 -13.40
CA PRO A 38 -5.23 -2.36 -14.32
C PRO A 38 -5.65 -3.64 -13.59
N ASP A 39 -6.77 -4.22 -14.02
CA ASP A 39 -7.19 -5.55 -13.54
C ASP A 39 -6.10 -6.60 -13.80
N PRO A 40 -5.80 -7.50 -12.83
CA PRO A 40 -4.87 -8.58 -13.05
C PRO A 40 -5.26 -9.43 -14.26
N ILE A 41 -4.36 -9.57 -15.23
CA ILE A 41 -4.60 -10.31 -16.49
C ILE A 41 -5.08 -11.74 -16.21
N ALA A 42 -4.57 -12.34 -15.13
CA ALA A 42 -4.93 -13.69 -14.67
C ALA A 42 -6.44 -13.88 -14.41
N LEU A 43 -7.23 -12.82 -14.22
CA LEU A 43 -8.70 -12.91 -14.09
C LEU A 43 -9.41 -13.28 -15.42
N ARG A 44 -8.75 -13.03 -16.56
CA ARG A 44 -9.33 -13.17 -17.90
C ARG A 44 -8.90 -14.43 -18.66
N ILE A 45 -7.89 -15.16 -18.17
CA ILE A 45 -7.30 -16.30 -18.89
C ILE A 45 -8.16 -17.55 -18.80
N ASN A 46 -8.30 -18.15 -17.61
CA ASN A 46 -9.11 -19.35 -17.39
C ASN A 46 -9.65 -19.42 -15.96
N GLN A 47 -10.41 -20.48 -15.65
CA GLN A 47 -11.03 -20.65 -14.34
C GLN A 47 -9.99 -20.85 -13.22
N GLU A 48 -8.92 -21.60 -13.47
CA GLU A 48 -7.87 -21.84 -12.47
C GLU A 48 -7.13 -20.55 -12.11
N SER A 49 -6.69 -19.78 -13.10
CA SER A 49 -5.99 -18.52 -12.90
C SER A 49 -6.86 -17.52 -12.16
N ARG A 50 -8.16 -17.47 -12.49
CA ARG A 50 -9.13 -16.61 -11.81
C ARG A 50 -9.31 -16.99 -10.35
N ILE A 51 -9.56 -18.26 -10.06
CA ILE A 51 -9.73 -18.73 -8.67
C ILE A 51 -8.46 -18.45 -7.87
N HIS A 52 -7.29 -18.67 -8.45
CA HIS A 52 -6.02 -18.41 -7.79
C HIS A 52 -5.79 -16.94 -7.49
N THR A 53 -6.11 -16.07 -8.45
CA THR A 53 -5.97 -14.62 -8.30
C THR A 53 -6.92 -14.06 -7.26
N LEU A 54 -8.19 -14.49 -7.27
CA LEU A 54 -9.21 -14.07 -6.30
C LEU A 54 -8.96 -14.59 -4.87
N ARG A 55 -8.06 -15.56 -4.69
CA ARG A 55 -7.60 -15.96 -3.34
C ARG A 55 -6.58 -14.98 -2.75
N ARG A 56 -5.94 -14.15 -3.57
CA ARG A 56 -4.87 -13.24 -3.14
C ARG A 56 -5.22 -11.77 -3.32
N HIS A 57 -6.02 -11.44 -4.32
CA HIS A 57 -6.49 -10.09 -4.57
C HIS A 57 -7.92 -9.94 -4.06
N VAL A 58 -8.15 -8.87 -3.30
CA VAL A 58 -9.45 -8.44 -2.84
C VAL A 58 -9.94 -7.36 -3.79
N ARG A 59 -11.21 -7.42 -4.18
CA ARG A 59 -11.83 -6.36 -4.98
C ARG A 59 -12.35 -5.29 -4.03
N LEU A 60 -11.84 -4.07 -4.14
CA LEU A 60 -12.37 -2.89 -3.45
C LEU A 60 -13.36 -2.22 -4.40
N GLN A 61 -14.63 -2.19 -4.00
CA GLN A 61 -15.73 -1.65 -4.79
C GLN A 61 -16.17 -0.29 -4.28
N HIS A 62 -16.13 0.70 -5.16
CA HIS A 62 -16.73 2.00 -4.91
C HIS A 62 -18.22 1.98 -5.27
N PRO A 63 -19.12 2.48 -4.41
CA PRO A 63 -20.57 2.32 -4.60
C PRO A 63 -21.12 3.04 -5.83
N THR A 64 -20.52 4.18 -6.20
CA THR A 64 -21.06 5.07 -7.26
C THR A 64 -20.15 5.25 -8.47
N ILE A 65 -18.86 4.90 -8.37
CA ILE A 65 -17.84 5.23 -9.38
C ILE A 65 -17.18 3.92 -9.82
N PRO A 66 -17.57 3.34 -10.96
CA PRO A 66 -17.01 2.08 -11.43
C PRO A 66 -15.49 2.14 -11.67
N SER A 67 -14.96 3.30 -12.06
CA SER A 67 -13.51 3.50 -12.26
C SER A 67 -12.70 3.54 -10.96
N ALA A 68 -13.35 3.80 -9.82
CA ALA A 68 -12.73 3.75 -8.49
C ALA A 68 -12.86 2.35 -7.84
N THR A 69 -13.29 1.35 -8.63
CA THR A 69 -13.30 -0.06 -8.23
C THR A 69 -12.07 -0.76 -8.79
N PHE A 70 -11.26 -1.37 -7.93
CA PHE A 70 -10.00 -1.99 -8.32
C PHE A 70 -9.71 -3.25 -7.52
N TYR A 71 -8.71 -4.02 -7.96
CA TYR A 71 -8.19 -5.17 -7.24
C TYR A 71 -6.94 -4.77 -6.45
N PHE A 72 -6.95 -5.11 -5.16
CA PHE A 72 -5.86 -4.85 -4.22
C PHE A 72 -5.35 -6.16 -3.66
N ASN A 73 -4.04 -6.39 -3.70
CA ASN A 73 -3.38 -7.51 -3.05
C ASN A 73 -2.83 -7.06 -1.69
N PRO A 74 -3.42 -7.50 -0.56
CA PRO A 74 -2.99 -7.13 0.78
C PRO A 74 -1.54 -7.46 1.15
N HIS A 75 -0.86 -8.30 0.37
CA HIS A 75 0.50 -8.74 0.68
C HIS A 75 1.57 -7.98 -0.09
N SER A 76 1.22 -7.37 -1.23
CA SER A 76 2.15 -6.64 -2.09
C SER A 76 1.81 -5.16 -2.20
N ASP A 77 0.53 -4.85 -2.31
CA ASP A 77 0.09 -3.50 -2.68
C ASP A 77 0.07 -2.58 -1.47
N LEU A 78 0.27 -1.29 -1.75
CA LEU A 78 0.44 -0.23 -0.77
C LEU A 78 -0.68 0.78 -0.98
N LEU A 79 -1.48 1.09 0.05
CA LEU A 79 -2.41 2.22 -0.01
C LEU A 79 -1.65 3.51 0.34
N CYS A 80 -1.72 4.53 -0.50
CA CYS A 80 -1.05 5.81 -0.29
C CYS A 80 -2.03 6.88 0.18
N LEU A 81 -1.69 7.58 1.26
CA LEU A 81 -2.44 8.67 1.89
C LEU A 81 -1.47 9.85 2.08
N THR A 82 -1.10 10.54 1.00
CA THR A 82 0.00 11.53 1.02
C THR A 82 -0.40 12.97 0.72
N VAL A 83 -1.62 13.24 0.23
CA VAL A 83 -2.04 14.60 -0.13
C VAL A 83 -3.34 14.95 0.59
N ASP A 84 -3.32 16.06 1.35
CA ASP A 84 -4.50 16.72 1.96
C ASP A 84 -5.47 15.78 2.71
N VAL A 85 -4.92 14.80 3.42
CA VAL A 85 -5.71 13.81 4.16
C VAL A 85 -6.15 14.40 5.50
N ASP A 86 -7.38 14.91 5.57
CA ASP A 86 -8.02 15.37 6.80
C ASP A 86 -9.02 14.35 7.37
N GLU A 87 -9.56 14.62 8.58
CA GLU A 87 -10.54 13.74 9.22
C GLU A 87 -11.80 13.54 8.38
N ALA A 88 -12.24 14.57 7.64
CA ALA A 88 -13.44 14.52 6.81
C ALA A 88 -13.23 13.58 5.61
N TYR A 89 -12.07 13.66 4.98
CA TYR A 89 -11.65 12.81 3.87
C TYR A 89 -11.66 11.33 4.28
N LEU A 90 -11.08 11.03 5.44
CA LEU A 90 -11.01 9.68 5.97
C LEU A 90 -12.38 9.14 6.34
N ALA A 91 -13.26 9.99 6.88
CA ALA A 91 -14.65 9.63 7.15
C ALA A 91 -15.40 9.29 5.85
N ASP A 92 -15.15 10.03 4.77
CA ASP A 92 -15.71 9.72 3.46
C ASP A 92 -15.13 8.42 2.87
N LEU A 93 -13.81 8.18 2.98
CA LEU A 93 -13.20 6.91 2.58
C LEU A 93 -13.83 5.72 3.32
N GLN A 94 -14.00 5.86 4.64
CA GLN A 94 -14.67 4.86 5.46
C GLN A 94 -16.13 4.68 5.05
N LYS A 95 -16.84 5.74 4.69
CA LYS A 95 -18.23 5.65 4.22
C LYS A 95 -18.34 4.97 2.85
N LEU A 96 -17.37 5.20 1.97
CA LEU A 96 -17.36 4.68 0.60
C LEU A 96 -16.95 3.22 0.53
N TYR A 97 -15.82 2.84 1.14
CA TYR A 97 -15.29 1.48 1.07
C TYR A 97 -15.62 0.65 2.32
N GLY A 98 -15.77 1.29 3.47
CA GLY A 98 -16.27 0.67 4.71
C GLY A 98 -15.48 -0.57 5.13
N PRO A 99 -16.16 -1.71 5.38
CA PRO A 99 -15.49 -2.92 5.84
C PRO A 99 -14.42 -3.47 4.89
N GLN A 100 -14.42 -3.04 3.62
CA GLN A 100 -13.45 -3.50 2.64
C GLN A 100 -12.02 -3.04 2.97
N LEU A 101 -11.87 -1.89 3.63
CA LEU A 101 -10.59 -1.32 4.07
C LEU A 101 -9.87 -2.22 5.09
N LYS A 102 -10.61 -3.07 5.81
CA LYS A 102 -10.03 -4.04 6.75
C LYS A 102 -9.07 -5.02 6.09
N ASN A 103 -9.13 -5.19 4.78
CA ASN A 103 -8.23 -6.09 4.05
C ASN A 103 -6.85 -5.48 3.82
N ILE A 104 -6.69 -4.17 4.02
CA ILE A 104 -5.44 -3.47 3.79
C ILE A 104 -4.49 -3.75 4.95
N ARG A 105 -3.24 -4.10 4.61
CA ARG A 105 -2.21 -4.45 5.59
C ARG A 105 -1.05 -3.48 5.62
N THR A 106 -0.88 -2.72 4.54
CA THR A 106 0.23 -1.81 4.37
C THR A 106 -0.27 -0.48 3.84
N ILE A 107 0.11 0.59 4.53
CA ILE A 107 -0.26 1.96 4.18
C ILE A 107 1.02 2.79 4.11
N VAL A 108 1.04 3.76 3.21
CA VAL A 108 2.05 4.80 3.07
C VAL A 108 1.37 6.13 3.39
N VAL A 109 1.93 6.88 4.32
CA VAL A 109 1.39 8.18 4.77
C VAL A 109 2.49 9.23 4.70
N ASP A 110 2.12 10.48 4.45
CA ASP A 110 3.04 11.61 4.63
C ASP A 110 3.28 11.86 6.12
N GLN A 111 4.47 12.30 6.47
CA GLN A 111 4.78 12.82 7.79
C GLN A 111 4.06 14.15 8.00
N ASN A 112 4.15 15.07 7.05
CA ASN A 112 3.58 16.41 7.18
C ASN A 112 2.06 16.35 7.07
N GLY A 113 1.36 16.99 8.01
CA GLY A 113 -0.10 16.98 8.10
C GLY A 113 -0.66 15.69 8.72
N PHE A 114 -0.36 14.50 8.17
CA PHE A 114 -0.99 13.26 8.62
C PHE A 114 -0.34 12.67 9.89
N TRP A 115 0.99 12.54 9.91
CA TRP A 115 1.70 11.91 11.03
C TRP A 115 2.13 12.91 12.12
N GLU A 116 2.29 14.18 11.78
CA GLU A 116 2.67 15.23 12.73
C GLU A 116 1.60 15.53 13.77
N GLU A 117 0.32 15.49 13.40
CA GLU A 117 -0.78 15.85 14.30
C GLU A 117 -1.11 14.73 15.31
N ASP A 118 -0.95 15.04 16.59
CA ASP A 118 -1.25 14.11 17.69
C ASP A 118 -2.74 13.69 17.63
N ASN A 119 -2.97 12.37 17.52
CA ASN A 119 -4.25 11.63 17.51
C ASN A 119 -4.86 11.27 16.15
N ILE A 120 -4.57 11.97 15.05
CA ILE A 120 -5.13 11.61 13.73
C ILE A 120 -4.67 10.22 13.34
N ALA A 121 -3.38 9.92 13.49
CA ALA A 121 -2.83 8.61 13.13
C ALA A 121 -3.45 7.45 13.95
N ASP A 122 -3.68 7.60 15.26
CA ASP A 122 -4.23 6.50 16.08
C ASP A 122 -5.70 6.21 15.73
N ASP A 123 -6.55 7.24 15.70
CA ASP A 123 -7.99 7.03 15.43
C ASP A 123 -8.25 6.62 13.98
N THR A 124 -7.46 7.13 13.04
CA THR A 124 -7.57 6.77 11.61
C THR A 124 -7.06 5.37 11.32
N LEU A 125 -5.86 5.02 11.81
CA LEU A 125 -5.26 3.74 11.47
C LEU A 125 -6.01 2.56 12.10
N ARG A 126 -6.80 2.79 13.15
CA ARG A 126 -7.71 1.79 13.72
C ARG A 126 -8.79 1.31 12.75
N PHE A 127 -9.16 2.08 11.73
CA PHE A 127 -10.11 1.61 10.72
C PHE A 127 -9.56 0.42 9.93
N PHE A 128 -8.23 0.31 9.84
CA PHE A 128 -7.52 -0.77 9.18
C PHE A 128 -7.20 -1.88 10.19
N ASP A 129 -8.21 -2.68 10.56
CA ASP A 129 -8.09 -3.75 11.57
C ASP A 129 -6.90 -4.71 11.36
N ASN A 130 -6.52 -4.98 10.10
CA ASN A 130 -5.41 -5.88 9.74
C ASN A 130 -4.13 -5.17 9.34
N LEU A 131 -4.01 -3.87 9.64
CA LEU A 131 -2.80 -3.11 9.39
C LEU A 131 -1.62 -3.73 10.13
N LYS A 132 -0.56 -4.00 9.39
CA LYS A 132 0.69 -4.57 9.92
C LYS A 132 1.85 -3.61 9.76
N LEU A 133 1.86 -2.86 8.67
CA LEU A 133 3.00 -2.05 8.28
C LEU A 133 2.53 -0.66 7.86
N VAL A 134 3.17 0.36 8.40
CA VAL A 134 2.94 1.74 8.03
C VAL A 134 4.25 2.35 7.59
N TYR A 135 4.28 2.85 6.37
CA TYR A 135 5.38 3.62 5.83
C TYR A 135 5.10 5.08 6.03
N VAL A 136 5.97 5.77 6.76
CA VAL A 136 5.90 7.22 6.92
C VAL A 136 6.94 7.82 5.98
N LEU A 137 6.46 8.54 4.98
CA LEU A 137 7.31 9.32 4.08
C LEU A 137 7.72 10.59 4.81
N LEU A 138 9.01 10.76 4.99
CA LEU A 138 9.59 11.99 5.52
C LEU A 138 9.77 12.92 4.33
N ASP A 139 8.87 13.89 4.21
CA ASP A 139 8.98 14.97 3.23
C ASP A 139 9.10 16.32 3.94
N VAL A 140 9.91 17.23 3.39
CA VAL A 140 9.91 18.64 3.79
C VAL A 140 9.37 19.38 2.59
N TRP A 141 8.16 19.93 2.71
CA TRP A 141 7.59 20.74 1.65
C TRP A 141 8.49 21.97 1.46
N ASP A 142 9.07 22.06 0.27
CA ASP A 142 10.00 23.10 -0.16
C ASP A 142 9.26 24.44 -0.29
N ASP A 143 9.41 25.32 0.68
CA ASP A 143 9.02 26.73 0.59
C ASP A 143 10.03 27.58 -0.20
N GLY A 144 10.93 26.96 -0.96
CA GLY A 144 11.73 27.60 -2.02
C GLY A 144 13.21 27.79 -1.69
N GLU A 145 13.72 27.18 -0.63
CA GLU A 145 15.13 27.19 -0.25
C GLU A 145 15.63 25.75 -0.20
N SER A 146 16.40 25.35 -1.22
CA SER A 146 16.97 24.01 -1.35
C SER A 146 17.95 23.67 -0.22
N GLU A 147 17.45 23.29 0.95
CA GLU A 147 18.20 22.44 1.86
C GLU A 147 17.94 20.99 1.47
N ILE A 148 18.89 20.42 0.72
CA ILE A 148 18.94 18.98 0.47
C ILE A 148 19.07 18.30 1.82
N MET A 149 17.95 17.88 2.40
CA MET A 149 17.93 17.17 3.68
C MET A 149 18.89 15.98 3.58
N THR A 150 19.89 15.98 4.44
CA THR A 150 20.89 14.92 4.42
C THR A 150 20.27 13.66 5.01
N LYS A 151 20.85 12.50 4.68
CA LYS A 151 20.44 11.23 5.30
C LYS A 151 20.51 11.28 6.83
N GLN A 152 21.33 12.17 7.40
CA GLN A 152 21.50 12.31 8.84
C GLN A 152 20.28 13.01 9.47
N ASP A 153 19.80 14.09 8.87
CA ASP A 153 18.61 14.83 9.33
C ASP A 153 17.36 13.93 9.30
N CYS A 154 17.23 13.14 8.23
CA CYS A 154 16.23 12.07 8.12
C CYS A 154 16.27 11.07 9.30
N LEU A 155 17.47 10.68 9.74
CA LEU A 155 17.63 9.70 10.82
C LEU A 155 17.26 10.31 12.17
N GLU A 156 17.65 11.58 12.39
CA GLU A 156 17.34 12.33 13.60
C GLU A 156 15.84 12.57 13.73
N MET A 157 15.18 13.02 12.66
CA MET A 157 13.73 13.20 12.62
C MET A 157 12.99 11.87 12.83
N ALA A 158 13.46 10.79 12.19
CA ALA A 158 12.89 9.47 12.41
C ALA A 158 13.06 9.00 13.87
N GLU A 159 14.14 9.37 14.55
CA GLU A 159 14.35 9.03 15.97
C GLU A 159 13.45 9.84 16.90
N GLN A 160 13.24 11.12 16.61
CA GLN A 160 12.31 11.99 17.34
C GLN A 160 10.88 11.46 17.24
N LEU A 161 10.41 11.14 16.02
CA LEU A 161 9.07 10.57 15.81
C LEU A 161 8.93 9.20 16.47
N ARG A 162 9.94 8.32 16.36
CA ARG A 162 9.94 7.03 17.09
C ARG A 162 9.82 7.21 18.60
N SER A 163 10.47 8.24 19.15
CA SER A 163 10.43 8.51 20.59
C SER A 163 9.07 9.05 21.03
N ARG A 164 8.48 9.98 20.25
CA ARG A 164 7.12 10.48 20.45
C ARG A 164 6.09 9.34 20.39
N ASP A 165 6.16 8.53 19.35
CA ASP A 165 5.16 7.50 19.04
C ASP A 165 5.42 6.17 19.75
N ALA A 166 6.45 6.08 20.58
CA ALA A 166 6.80 4.85 21.31
C ALA A 166 5.62 4.30 22.13
N ALA A 167 4.75 5.17 22.65
CA ALA A 167 3.54 4.75 23.36
C ALA A 167 2.47 4.17 22.43
N LEU A 168 2.24 4.80 21.27
CA LEU A 168 1.31 4.33 20.23
C LEU A 168 1.79 3.00 19.64
N LEU A 169 3.06 2.89 19.30
CA LEU A 169 3.70 1.68 18.79
C LEU A 169 3.68 0.51 19.78
N LYS A 170 3.67 0.79 21.09
CA LYS A 170 3.52 -0.25 22.11
C LYS A 170 2.07 -0.70 22.27
N ARG A 171 1.11 0.21 22.06
CA ARG A 171 -0.32 -0.06 22.16
C ARG A 171 -0.83 -0.86 20.96
N HIS A 172 -0.28 -0.64 19.78
CA HIS A 172 -0.68 -1.27 18.53
C HIS A 172 0.35 -2.30 18.05
N LYS A 173 -0.08 -3.30 17.28
CA LYS A 173 0.83 -4.32 16.69
C LYS A 173 1.44 -3.86 15.35
N TRP A 174 1.50 -2.55 15.12
CA TRP A 174 1.95 -1.98 13.86
C TRP A 174 3.47 -1.88 13.82
N CYS A 175 4.06 -2.25 12.69
CA CYS A 175 5.44 -1.93 12.37
C CYS A 175 5.44 -0.59 11.62
N VAL A 176 6.11 0.43 12.15
CA VAL A 176 6.27 1.71 11.45
C VAL A 176 7.68 1.78 10.86
N LYS A 177 7.78 2.07 9.57
CA LYS A 177 9.02 2.29 8.84
C LYS A 177 9.02 3.71 8.30
N MET A 178 9.99 4.51 8.74
CA MET A 178 10.18 5.87 8.22
C MET A 178 11.16 5.82 7.05
N HIS A 179 10.79 6.40 5.91
CA HIS A 179 11.61 6.47 4.71
C HIS A 179 11.68 7.91 4.22
N CYS A 180 12.87 8.38 3.85
CA CYS A 180 13.00 9.65 3.14
C CYS A 180 12.64 9.48 1.68
N LEU A 181 11.93 10.46 1.12
CA LEU A 181 11.41 10.45 -0.25
C LEU A 181 12.51 10.13 -1.29
N ILE A 182 13.73 10.60 -1.03
CA ILE A 182 14.96 10.38 -1.84
C ILE A 182 15.28 8.89 -2.05
N GLN A 183 14.84 7.98 -1.17
CA GLN A 183 15.10 6.53 -1.26
C GLN A 183 13.84 5.67 -1.46
N ALA A 184 12.65 6.22 -1.24
CA ALA A 184 11.43 5.45 -1.04
C ALA A 184 10.85 4.87 -2.34
N ILE A 185 10.89 5.62 -3.45
CA ILE A 185 10.21 5.21 -4.68
C ILE A 185 11.02 4.15 -5.46
N THR A 186 12.35 4.16 -5.37
CA THR A 186 13.20 3.23 -6.14
C THR A 186 13.52 1.91 -5.44
N ARG A 187 13.46 1.82 -4.11
CA ARG A 187 13.83 0.60 -3.35
C ARG A 187 12.66 -0.26 -2.89
N THR A 188 11.48 0.32 -2.71
CA THR A 188 10.32 -0.43 -2.21
C THR A 188 9.78 -1.41 -3.26
N ILE A 189 9.92 -1.06 -4.55
CA ILE A 189 9.58 -1.94 -5.69
C ILE A 189 10.68 -2.99 -5.94
N ALA A 190 11.95 -2.68 -5.64
CA ALA A 190 13.10 -3.52 -5.98
C ALA A 190 13.48 -4.59 -4.93
N SER A 191 12.77 -4.69 -3.80
CA SER A 191 13.15 -5.57 -2.68
C SER A 191 12.08 -6.58 -2.22
N SER A 192 11.01 -6.75 -3.02
CA SER A 192 9.98 -7.78 -2.79
C SER A 192 10.21 -9.03 -3.65
#